data_AF-A0A2E4ALV6-F1
#
_entry.id   AF-A0A2E4ALV6-F1
#
_cell.length_a   1.000
_cell.length_b   1.000
_cell.length_c   1.000
_cell.angle_alpha   90.00
_cell.angle_beta   90.00
_cell.angle_gamma   90.00
#
_symmetry.space_group_name_H-M   'P 1'
#
loop_
_entity.id
_entity.type
_entity.pdbx_description
1 polymer ?
#
loop_
_entity_poly.entity_id
_entity_poly.type
_entity_poly.pdbx_seq_one_letter_code
_entity_poly.pdbx_strand_id
1 'polypeptide(L)' 'PNLEIENNDVKCSHASAVGPIDEEQKFYLESRGVPADIAEALVVKGFFADVLEGLPSRPIAQAIDDRIDQLVALDKERL' A
#
# COMPACT_ATOMS: atom_id res chain seq x y z
N PRO A 1 12.24 5.25 14.79
CA PRO A 1 12.21 3.94 15.48
C PRO A 1 13.30 3.88 16.56
N ASN A 2 12.91 3.60 17.81
CA ASN A 2 13.86 3.42 18.92
C ASN A 2 13.93 1.93 19.27
N LEU A 3 15.12 1.44 19.59
CA LEU A 3 15.37 0.04 19.91
C LEU A 3 16.28 0.01 21.14
N GLU A 4 15.79 -0.56 22.23
CA GLU A 4 16.52 -0.74 23.49
C GLU A 4 16.80 -2.24 23.65
N ILE A 5 18.08 -2.59 23.77
CA ILE A 5 18.55 -3.99 23.84
C ILE A 5 19.35 -4.18 25.13
N GLU A 6 18.85 -5.04 26.01
CA GLU A 6 19.50 -5.37 27.30
C GLU A 6 20.27 -6.72 27.27
N ASN A 7 20.42 -7.34 26.09
CA ASN A 7 20.99 -8.69 25.95
C ASN A 7 22.11 -8.75 24.88
N ASN A 8 23.11 -9.60 25.10
CA ASN A 8 24.38 -9.55 24.36
C ASN A 8 24.40 -10.36 23.06
N ASP A 9 23.46 -11.28 22.84
CA ASP A 9 23.46 -12.18 21.67
C ASP A 9 22.17 -12.07 20.85
N VAL A 10 21.98 -10.89 20.25
CA VAL A 10 20.84 -10.61 19.37
C VAL A 10 21.28 -9.92 18.08
N LYS A 11 20.60 -10.24 16.98
CA LYS A 11 20.67 -9.47 15.73
C LYS A 11 19.39 -8.71 15.56
N CYS A 12 19.46 -7.39 15.66
CA CYS A 12 18.32 -6.50 15.45
C CYS A 12 18.63 -5.54 14.31
N SER A 13 17.69 -5.38 13.38
CA SER A 13 17.72 -4.34 12.35
C SER A 13 16.38 -3.60 12.36
N HIS A 14 16.41 -2.34 11.97
CA HIS A 14 15.20 -1.58 11.64
C HIS A 14 15.41 -0.92 10.28
N ALA A 15 14.35 -0.84 9.48
CA ALA A 15 14.33 -0.11 8.24
C ALA A 15 13.04 0.71 8.18
N SER A 16 13.13 1.90 7.61
CA SER A 16 11.99 2.78 7.35
C SER A 16 12.25 3.43 6.01
N ALA A 17 11.25 3.42 5.13
CA ALA A 17 11.30 4.12 3.85
C ALA A 17 10.17 5.14 3.79
N VAL A 18 10.44 6.28 3.17
CA VAL A 18 9.46 7.33 2.86
C VAL A 18 9.77 7.80 1.46
N GLY A 19 8.73 7.94 0.63
CA GLY A 19 8.86 8.42 -0.73
C GLY A 19 7.51 8.81 -1.31
N PRO A 20 7.50 9.61 -2.38
CA PRO A 20 6.29 9.87 -3.15
C PRO A 20 5.87 8.61 -3.94
N ILE A 21 4.74 8.72 -4.66
CA ILE A 21 4.30 7.70 -5.60
C ILE A 21 5.30 7.57 -6.75
N ASP A 22 5.47 6.35 -7.25
CA ASP A 22 6.36 6.07 -8.37
C ASP A 22 5.75 6.60 -9.68
N GLU A 23 6.33 7.69 -10.18
CA GLU A 23 5.88 8.37 -11.41
C GLU A 23 6.01 7.48 -12.65
N GLU A 24 6.94 6.53 -12.69
CA GLU A 24 7.09 5.61 -13.83
C GLU A 24 5.91 4.62 -13.87
N GLN A 25 5.49 4.11 -12.71
CA GLN A 25 4.30 3.25 -12.60
C GLN A 25 3.03 4.00 -12.95
N LYS A 26 2.89 5.24 -12.45
CA LYS A 26 1.75 6.11 -12.78
C LYS A 26 1.69 6.40 -14.28
N PHE A 27 2.79 6.84 -14.88
CA PHE A 27 2.89 7.08 -16.31
C PHE A 27 2.58 5.82 -17.14
N TYR A 28 3.05 4.65 -16.70
CA TYR A 28 2.76 3.40 -17.37
C TYR A 28 1.25 3.12 -17.41
N LEU A 29 0.54 3.26 -16.28
CA LEU A 29 -0.91 3.08 -16.22
C LEU A 29 -1.65 4.12 -17.08
N GLU A 30 -1.26 5.39 -16.99
CA GLU A 30 -1.85 6.47 -17.80
C GLU A 30 -1.66 6.23 -19.30
N SER A 31 -0.50 5.71 -19.73
CA SER A 31 -0.23 5.36 -21.12
C SER A 31 -1.14 4.26 -21.68
N ARG A 32 -1.77 3.47 -20.79
CA ARG A 32 -2.77 2.46 -21.12
C ARG A 32 -4.20 2.99 -21.08
N GLY A 33 -4.37 4.30 -20.90
CA GLY A 33 -5.68 4.96 -20.86
C GLY A 33 -6.33 5.00 -19.48
N VAL A 34 -5.60 4.65 -18.42
CA VAL A 34 -6.11 4.78 -17.05
C VAL A 34 -6.10 6.27 -16.67
N PRO A 35 -7.21 6.83 -16.17
CA PRO A 35 -7.23 8.20 -15.67
C PRO A 35 -6.21 8.42 -14.54
N ALA A 36 -5.58 9.59 -14.48
CA ALA A 36 -4.49 9.87 -13.53
C ALA A 36 -4.87 9.64 -12.06
N ASP A 37 -6.10 9.98 -11.67
CA ASP A 37 -6.64 9.76 -10.32
C ASP A 37 -6.80 8.26 -10.00
N ILE A 38 -7.22 7.47 -10.99
CA ILE A 38 -7.34 6.02 -10.85
C ILE A 38 -5.96 5.35 -10.84
N ALA A 39 -5.03 5.81 -11.68
CA ALA A 39 -3.67 5.28 -11.72
C ALA A 39 -2.96 5.43 -10.37
N GLU A 40 -3.09 6.62 -9.75
CA GLU A 40 -2.55 6.89 -8.43
C GLU A 40 -3.14 5.98 -7.35
N ALA A 41 -4.46 5.84 -7.33
CA ALA A 41 -5.16 4.94 -6.41
C ALA A 41 -4.75 3.48 -6.59
N LEU A 42 -4.55 3.01 -7.82
CA LEU A 42 -4.10 1.63 -8.11
C LEU A 42 -2.69 1.37 -7.57
N VAL A 43 -1.77 2.31 -7.70
CA VAL A 43 -0.41 2.18 -7.14
C VAL A 43 -0.47 2.09 -5.61
N VAL A 44 -1.28 2.93 -4.97
CA VAL A 44 -1.48 2.88 -3.51
C VAL A 44 -2.12 1.56 -3.08
N LYS A 45 -3.13 1.04 -3.80
CA LYS A 45 -3.71 -0.27 -3.49
C LYS A 45 -2.71 -1.40 -3.64
N GLY A 46 -1.92 -1.38 -4.71
CA GLY A 46 -0.85 -2.36 -4.95
C GLY A 46 0.15 -2.42 -3.80
N PHE A 47 0.49 -1.26 -3.22
CA PHE A 47 1.38 -1.18 -2.06
C PHE A 47 0.84 -1.92 -0.82
N PHE A 48 -0.48 -1.92 -0.60
CA PHE A 48 -1.10 -2.60 0.56
C PHE A 48 -1.50 -4.05 0.28
N ALA A 49 -1.50 -4.50 -0.97
CA ALA A 49 -2.01 -5.82 -1.36
C ALA A 49 -1.37 -6.97 -0.57
N ASP A 50 -0.04 -7.00 -0.49
CA ASP A 50 0.70 -8.04 0.25
C ASP A 50 0.37 -8.04 1.75
N VAL A 51 0.18 -6.85 2.33
CA VAL A 51 -0.17 -6.71 3.75
C VAL A 51 -1.58 -7.25 4.01
N LEU A 52 -2.52 -6.96 3.12
CA LEU A 52 -3.90 -7.43 3.21
C LEU A 52 -4.00 -8.95 3.04
N GLU A 53 -3.22 -9.52 2.11
CA GLU A 53 -3.16 -10.98 1.90
C GLU A 53 -2.62 -11.71 3.13
N GLY A 54 -1.68 -11.10 3.85
CA GLY A 54 -1.11 -11.65 5.09
C GLY A 54 -2.04 -11.62 6.31
N LEU A 55 -3.20 -10.96 6.23
CA LEU A 55 -4.11 -10.87 7.38
C LEU A 55 -4.84 -12.20 7.62
N PRO A 56 -4.90 -12.68 8.89
CA PRO A 56 -5.51 -13.97 9.21
C PRO A 56 -7.04 -13.99 9.06
N SER A 57 -7.67 -12.81 9.01
CA SER A 57 -9.12 -12.65 8.98
C SER A 57 -9.56 -11.98 7.69
N ARG A 58 -10.19 -12.76 6.81
CA ARG A 58 -10.73 -12.26 5.54
C ARG A 58 -11.75 -11.12 5.71
N PRO A 59 -12.70 -11.17 6.67
CA PRO A 59 -13.61 -10.05 6.88
C PRO A 59 -12.90 -8.75 7.29
N ILE A 60 -11.82 -8.85 8.07
CA ILE A 60 -11.03 -7.68 8.46
C ILE A 60 -10.25 -7.15 7.26
N ALA A 61 -9.61 -8.03 6.49
CA ALA A 61 -8.89 -7.63 5.27
C ALA A 61 -9.83 -6.88 4.31
N GLN A 62 -11.05 -7.38 4.11
CA GLN A 62 -12.05 -6.73 3.26
C GLN A 62 -12.46 -5.36 3.81
N ALA A 63 -12.74 -5.25 5.11
CA ALA A 63 -13.12 -3.98 5.72
C ALA A 63 -12.00 -2.92 5.62
N ILE A 64 -10.73 -3.35 5.67
CA ILE A 64 -9.59 -2.46 5.48
C ILE A 64 -9.45 -2.08 4.00
N ASP A 65 -9.60 -3.02 3.06
CA ASP A 65 -9.57 -2.73 1.62
C ASP A 65 -10.64 -1.70 1.22
N ASP A 66 -11.88 -1.89 1.70
CA ASP A 66 -12.97 -0.94 1.47
C ASP A 66 -12.69 0.43 2.11
N ARG A 67 -11.98 0.45 3.25
CA ARG A 67 -11.55 1.70 3.88
C ARG A 67 -10.46 2.40 3.09
N ILE A 68 -9.52 1.65 2.52
CA ILE A 68 -8.48 2.17 1.62
C ILE A 68 -9.15 2.81 0.41
N ASP A 69 -10.09 2.10 -0.24
CA ASP A 69 -10.84 2.60 -1.40
C ASP A 69 -11.48 3.97 -1.14
N GLN A 70 -12.11 4.14 0.03
CA GLN A 70 -12.69 5.42 0.45
C GLN A 70 -11.65 6.53 0.63
N LEU A 71 -10.47 6.21 1.17
CA LEU A 71 -9.40 7.19 1.42
C LEU A 71 -8.74 7.66 0.13
N VAL A 72 -8.61 6.78 -0.85
CA VAL A 72 -8.07 7.11 -2.17
C VAL A 72 -9.15 7.56 -3.17
N ALA A 73 -10.39 7.73 -2.71
CA ALA A 73 -11.55 8.12 -3.51
C ALA A 73 -11.76 7.27 -4.78
N LEU A 74 -11.42 5.98 -4.71
CA LEU A 74 -11.58 5.05 -5.81
C LEU A 74 -13.03 4.57 -5.87
N ASP A 75 -13.70 4.92 -6.96
CA ASP A 75 -15.04 4.39 -7.26
C ASP A 75 -14.88 3.09 -8.06
N LYS A 76 -15.37 1.98 -7.50
CA LYS A 76 -15.31 0.65 -8.14
C LYS A 76 -16.13 0.60 -9.44
N GLU A 77 -17.07 1.53 -9.65
CA GLU A 77 -17.84 1.61 -10.90
C GLU A 77 -17.07 2.31 -12.04
N ARG A 78 -15.89 2.90 -11.75
CA ARG A 78 -15.02 3.55 -12.75
C ARG A 78 -13.94 2.62 -13.32
N LEU A 79 -13.86 1.38 -12.84
CA LEU A 79 -12.95 0.31 -13.30
C LEU A 79 -13.70 -0.68 -14.20
#